data_AF-A0A8T0BYE8-F1
#
_entry.id   AF-A0A8T0BYE8-F1
#
_cell.length_a   1.000
_cell.length_b   1.000
_cell.length_c   1.000
_cell.angle_alpha   90.00
_cell.angle_beta   90.00
_cell.angle_gamma   90.00
#
_symmetry.space_group_name_H-M   'P 1'
#
loop_
_entity.id
_entity.type
_entity.pdbx_description
1 polymer ?
#
loop_
_entity_poly.entity_id
_entity_poly.type
_entity_poly.pdbx_seq_one_letter_code
_entity_poly.pdbx_strand_id
1 'polypeptide(L)'
;MTNEALRINIDKWIKENEASFLPPVCNKLMFFYQLNIMFVGGPNIRKDYHIEEGEELFYQIRGDMVLKVIENGKHKDVHIREGEMFLLPARIPHSPQRQANTVGLVVERRRLRSETDCLRYYVNNSTDILFERWFYCENLGTQLVPVIQEFMASKQHKTGKPDPDDPIKTAPFPLNNMNVMTPFCFKDWVEKQKPALSSGRPLDMFGIQFETEVMLYGPGKLEPSKRSSDAWIWQLEGSSIVSMNAEDHNLSKGDCLLVLGLTDFGGLIKTQLLFSHQLLKCASKEEVKIALAGTCIRTSSTKTMQFNNNSTCNASGGKVDPAILPPLLICELLLGLPGNLMALYVFCRQLRTWRTNILFLFNLLLADFFLLLSMPFRIDAYLHSENWVFGDAWCRINLFMLAVNRSASISFMTAVAVNRYFKVVHPHHKINYISSDKAGGIACFIWVTVILMRLPLLTIELLKNEGNASYCRSFSGEDPPFAIKLHYGIFFAEFFLPLFILLFCSIRISCILQQRQMDKEKKVRQAIYTVLVIIGVFIFCFFPGVATGVVALYLKTKSNEYCDAYKLVSQMFVLSIGFTYMNSALDPVIYCFSSSLFRNAVKKSINQTGVMQLQLSRRASTANGSDY
;
A
#
# COMPACT_ATOMS: atom_id res chain seq x y z
N MET A 1 -18.58 -1.08 6.89
CA MET A 1 -19.77 -0.91 6.03
C MET A 1 -20.61 -2.15 6.21
N THR A 2 -21.93 -1.99 6.29
CA THR A 2 -22.88 -3.03 6.66
C THR A 2 -22.76 -4.24 5.74
N ASN A 3 -22.92 -5.40 6.36
CA ASN A 3 -22.85 -6.73 5.81
C ASN A 3 -24.08 -7.07 4.95
N GLU A 4 -24.46 -6.16 4.05
CA GLU A 4 -25.63 -6.33 3.19
C GLU A 4 -25.20 -6.90 1.85
N ALA A 5 -25.74 -8.06 1.51
CA ALA A 5 -25.74 -8.54 0.15
C ALA A 5 -26.33 -7.47 -0.79
N LEU A 6 -25.57 -7.07 -1.79
CA LEU A 6 -25.93 -5.97 -2.67
C LEU A 6 -26.81 -6.46 -3.82
N ARG A 7 -28.07 -6.73 -3.51
CA ARG A 7 -29.10 -7.11 -4.49
C ARG A 7 -29.75 -5.87 -5.08
N ILE A 8 -29.74 -5.74 -6.40
CA ILE A 8 -30.31 -4.59 -7.13
C ILE A 8 -31.06 -5.08 -8.36
N ASN A 9 -32.21 -4.47 -8.67
CA ASN A 9 -32.87 -4.68 -9.97
C ASN A 9 -32.27 -3.72 -11.01
N ILE A 10 -31.68 -4.23 -12.08
CA ILE A 10 -30.90 -3.43 -13.04
C ILE A 10 -31.77 -2.40 -13.75
N ASP A 11 -32.95 -2.81 -14.26
CA ASP A 11 -33.83 -1.91 -15.01
C ASP A 11 -34.30 -0.74 -14.14
N LYS A 12 -34.68 -1.04 -12.89
CA LYS A 12 -35.06 -0.02 -11.91
C LYS A 12 -33.89 0.91 -11.59
N TRP A 13 -32.70 0.37 -11.36
CA TRP A 13 -31.51 1.16 -11.02
C TRP A 13 -31.09 2.08 -12.17
N ILE A 14 -31.14 1.60 -13.42
CA ILE A 14 -30.89 2.43 -14.61
C ILE A 14 -31.89 3.58 -14.66
N LYS A 15 -33.19 3.30 -14.49
CA LYS A 15 -34.22 4.33 -14.49
C LYS A 15 -34.02 5.38 -13.40
N GLU A 16 -33.64 4.96 -12.19
CA GLU A 16 -33.35 5.86 -11.07
C GLU A 16 -32.09 6.72 -11.30
N ASN A 17 -31.14 6.23 -12.09
CA ASN A 17 -29.86 6.91 -12.36
C ASN A 17 -29.79 7.53 -13.75
N GLU A 18 -30.92 7.68 -14.46
CA GLU A 18 -30.96 8.09 -15.88
C GLU A 18 -30.26 9.43 -16.14
N ALA A 19 -30.33 10.37 -15.20
CA ALA A 19 -29.63 11.65 -15.28
C ALA A 19 -28.09 11.52 -15.32
N SER A 20 -27.52 10.45 -14.75
CA SER A 20 -26.06 10.22 -14.74
C SER A 20 -25.53 9.76 -16.10
N PHE A 21 -26.41 9.29 -16.99
CA PHE A 21 -26.05 8.80 -18.32
C PHE A 21 -26.00 9.92 -19.37
N LEU A 22 -26.28 11.15 -18.96
CA LEU A 22 -26.20 12.36 -19.77
C LEU A 22 -24.91 13.15 -19.45
N PRO A 23 -24.42 13.99 -20.38
CA PRO A 23 -23.34 14.92 -20.09
C PRO A 23 -23.64 15.83 -18.90
N PRO A 24 -22.64 16.24 -18.10
CA PRO A 24 -21.19 15.98 -18.27
C PRO A 24 -20.71 14.66 -17.66
N VAL A 25 -21.57 13.90 -16.98
CA VAL A 25 -21.17 12.73 -16.19
C VAL A 25 -21.04 11.49 -17.07
N CYS A 26 -22.04 11.21 -17.91
CA CYS A 26 -22.11 10.11 -18.88
C CYS A 26 -21.88 8.69 -18.35
N ASN A 27 -21.64 8.48 -17.05
CA ASN A 27 -21.41 7.15 -16.47
C ASN A 27 -21.81 7.10 -14.99
N LYS A 28 -22.11 5.90 -14.51
CA LYS A 28 -22.35 5.64 -13.09
C LYS A 28 -21.90 4.23 -12.74
N LEU A 29 -21.08 4.10 -11.71
CA LEU A 29 -20.75 2.83 -11.09
C LEU A 29 -21.95 2.32 -10.28
N MET A 30 -22.42 1.11 -10.59
CA MET A 30 -23.35 0.34 -9.77
C MET A 30 -22.60 -0.33 -8.63
N PHE A 31 -21.46 -0.95 -8.94
CA PHE A 31 -20.57 -1.58 -7.95
C PHE A 31 -19.11 -1.17 -8.19
N PHE A 32 -18.39 -0.90 -7.10
CA PHE A 32 -16.99 -0.48 -7.11
C PHE A 32 -16.17 -1.29 -6.08
N TYR A 33 -15.98 -2.57 -6.37
CA TYR A 33 -15.29 -3.54 -5.49
C TYR A 33 -14.04 -4.11 -6.18
N GLN A 34 -13.83 -5.43 -6.17
CA GLN A 34 -12.85 -6.06 -7.05
C GLN A 34 -13.39 -6.12 -8.48
N LEU A 35 -14.69 -6.32 -8.66
CA LEU A 35 -15.39 -6.02 -9.91
C LEU A 35 -15.92 -4.58 -9.91
N ASN A 36 -15.63 -3.86 -10.98
CA ASN A 36 -16.22 -2.56 -11.28
C ASN A 36 -17.34 -2.78 -12.30
N ILE A 37 -18.57 -2.50 -11.89
CA ILE A 37 -19.75 -2.70 -12.74
C ILE A 37 -20.36 -1.33 -12.95
N MET A 38 -20.32 -0.85 -14.18
CA MET A 38 -20.74 0.51 -14.51
C MET A 38 -21.66 0.54 -15.71
N PHE A 39 -22.53 1.54 -15.71
CA PHE A 39 -23.41 1.85 -16.84
C PHE A 39 -23.00 3.20 -17.40
N VAL A 40 -22.81 3.24 -18.71
CA VAL A 40 -22.26 4.38 -19.44
C VAL A 40 -23.23 4.79 -20.53
N GLY A 41 -23.62 6.06 -20.53
CA GLY A 41 -24.47 6.66 -21.56
C GLY A 41 -23.72 7.61 -22.49
N GLY A 42 -24.47 8.49 -23.13
CA GLY A 42 -23.95 9.46 -24.08
C GLY A 42 -24.90 10.64 -24.34
N PRO A 43 -24.49 11.61 -25.18
CA PRO A 43 -23.37 11.50 -26.12
C PRO A 43 -22.01 11.68 -25.43
N ASN A 44 -21.05 10.83 -25.81
CA ASN A 44 -19.65 10.93 -25.39
C ASN A 44 -18.76 10.49 -26.56
N ILE A 45 -18.10 11.46 -27.18
CA ILE A 45 -17.17 11.25 -28.30
C ILE A 45 -15.80 11.75 -27.84
N ARG A 46 -14.80 10.89 -27.96
CA ARG A 46 -13.46 11.15 -27.42
C ARG A 46 -12.39 10.64 -28.37
N LYS A 47 -11.19 11.24 -28.31
CA LYS A 47 -10.06 10.91 -29.22
C LYS A 47 -8.97 10.09 -28.54
N ASP A 48 -9.00 10.04 -27.22
CA ASP A 48 -8.11 9.27 -26.38
C ASP A 48 -8.44 7.79 -26.43
N TYR A 49 -7.38 6.99 -26.47
CA TYR A 49 -7.37 5.56 -26.34
C TYR A 49 -6.87 5.21 -24.95
N HIS A 50 -7.65 4.43 -24.22
CA HIS A 50 -7.26 3.82 -22.96
C HIS A 50 -6.62 2.46 -23.23
N ILE A 51 -5.61 2.12 -22.43
CA ILE A 51 -4.89 0.85 -22.46
C ILE A 51 -4.77 0.39 -21.02
N GLU A 52 -5.14 -0.85 -20.74
CA GLU A 52 -4.99 -1.47 -19.41
C GLU A 52 -4.59 -2.93 -19.53
N GLU A 53 -4.17 -3.54 -18.41
CA GLU A 53 -3.78 -4.96 -18.35
C GLU A 53 -4.93 -5.90 -18.01
N GLY A 54 -6.08 -5.37 -17.60
CA GLY A 54 -7.34 -6.11 -17.45
C GLY A 54 -8.13 -6.19 -18.75
N GLU A 55 -9.17 -7.02 -18.74
CA GLU A 55 -10.15 -7.12 -19.83
C GLU A 55 -11.40 -6.26 -19.52
N GLU A 56 -12.11 -5.84 -20.57
CA GLU A 56 -13.36 -5.10 -20.44
C GLU A 56 -14.50 -5.80 -21.19
N LEU A 57 -15.57 -6.14 -20.46
CA LEU A 57 -16.80 -6.67 -21.03
C LEU A 57 -17.77 -5.54 -21.33
N PHE A 58 -18.28 -5.51 -22.55
CA PHE A 58 -19.29 -4.57 -23.03
C PHE A 58 -20.60 -5.27 -23.34
N TYR A 59 -21.71 -4.70 -22.91
CA TYR A 59 -23.05 -5.11 -23.32
C TYR A 59 -23.97 -3.90 -23.51
N GLN A 60 -24.53 -3.73 -24.71
CA GLN A 60 -25.41 -2.60 -25.01
C GLN A 60 -26.85 -2.90 -24.61
N ILE A 61 -27.39 -2.10 -23.69
CA ILE A 61 -28.78 -2.24 -23.21
C ILE A 61 -29.73 -1.38 -24.03
N ARG A 62 -29.28 -0.16 -24.38
CA ARG A 62 -30.04 0.79 -25.16
C ARG A 62 -29.12 1.51 -26.15
N GLY A 63 -29.50 1.49 -27.43
CA GLY A 63 -28.79 2.11 -28.54
C GLY A 63 -27.41 1.52 -28.82
N ASP A 64 -26.76 2.07 -29.85
CA ASP A 64 -25.50 1.54 -30.38
C ASP A 64 -24.29 2.32 -29.87
N MET A 65 -23.14 1.66 -29.82
CA MET A 65 -21.84 2.31 -29.61
C MET A 65 -20.81 1.85 -30.63
N VAL A 66 -19.74 2.63 -30.78
CA VAL A 66 -18.56 2.24 -31.55
C VAL A 66 -17.37 2.23 -30.61
N LEU A 67 -16.72 1.08 -30.46
CA LEU A 67 -15.45 0.97 -29.77
C LEU A 67 -14.34 1.00 -30.81
N LYS A 68 -13.63 2.13 -30.89
CA LYS A 68 -12.47 2.22 -31.79
C LYS A 68 -11.30 1.51 -31.13
N VAL A 69 -10.62 0.60 -31.81
CA VAL A 69 -9.47 -0.14 -31.26
C VAL A 69 -8.27 -0.03 -32.19
N ILE A 70 -7.08 -0.30 -31.65
CA ILE A 70 -5.88 -0.57 -32.44
C ILE A 70 -5.68 -2.09 -32.50
N GLU A 71 -6.04 -2.70 -33.62
CA GLU A 71 -5.83 -4.12 -33.90
C GLU A 71 -4.66 -4.26 -34.87
N ASN A 72 -3.61 -4.98 -34.48
CA ASN A 72 -2.42 -5.20 -35.33
C ASN A 72 -1.84 -3.91 -35.95
N GLY A 73 -1.76 -2.85 -35.14
CA GLY A 73 -1.23 -1.55 -35.57
C GLY A 73 -2.14 -0.77 -36.53
N LYS A 74 -3.42 -1.14 -36.65
CA LYS A 74 -4.41 -0.44 -37.49
C LYS A 74 -5.63 -0.04 -36.67
N HIS A 75 -6.19 1.13 -36.99
CA HIS A 75 -7.49 1.53 -36.47
C HIS A 75 -8.58 0.60 -36.99
N LYS A 76 -9.45 0.16 -36.08
CA LYS A 76 -10.64 -0.65 -36.39
C LYS A 76 -11.81 -0.15 -35.55
N ASP A 77 -12.94 0.08 -36.21
CA ASP A 77 -14.18 0.45 -35.53
C ASP A 77 -14.99 -0.82 -35.24
N VAL A 78 -15.16 -1.13 -33.96
CA VAL A 78 -15.99 -2.25 -33.50
C VAL A 78 -17.38 -1.70 -33.17
N HIS A 79 -18.35 -1.99 -34.03
CA HIS A 79 -19.74 -1.60 -33.82
C HIS A 79 -20.41 -2.59 -32.88
N ILE A 80 -20.83 -2.13 -31.70
CA ILE A 80 -21.56 -2.92 -30.71
C ILE A 80 -22.99 -2.36 -30.67
N ARG A 81 -23.93 -3.09 -31.26
CA ARG A 81 -25.34 -2.68 -31.37
C ARG A 81 -26.13 -2.99 -30.11
N GLU A 82 -27.30 -2.38 -29.97
CA GLU A 82 -28.24 -2.74 -28.90
C GLU A 82 -28.47 -4.27 -28.83
N GLY A 83 -28.33 -4.83 -27.62
CA GLY A 83 -28.44 -6.27 -27.36
C GLY A 83 -27.20 -7.09 -27.70
N GLU A 84 -26.14 -6.49 -28.25
CA GLU A 84 -24.88 -7.18 -28.52
C GLU A 84 -23.93 -7.14 -27.31
N MET A 85 -23.15 -8.21 -27.17
CA MET A 85 -22.08 -8.36 -26.18
C MET A 85 -20.72 -8.46 -26.89
N PHE A 86 -19.69 -7.94 -26.24
CA PHE A 86 -18.31 -7.95 -26.73
C PHE A 86 -17.33 -7.97 -25.55
N LEU A 87 -16.31 -8.83 -25.62
CA LEU A 87 -15.22 -8.87 -24.65
C LEU A 87 -13.95 -8.30 -25.29
N LEU A 88 -13.39 -7.27 -24.68
CA LEU A 88 -12.12 -6.68 -25.09
C LEU A 88 -10.97 -7.39 -24.36
N PRO A 89 -10.04 -8.03 -25.08
CA PRO A 89 -8.83 -8.59 -24.47
C PRO A 89 -7.94 -7.51 -23.83
N ALA A 90 -7.17 -7.93 -22.84
CA ALA A 90 -6.18 -7.09 -22.17
C ALA A 90 -5.20 -6.44 -23.15
N ARG A 91 -4.75 -5.22 -22.81
CA ARG A 91 -3.67 -4.46 -23.48
C ARG A 91 -3.97 -4.08 -24.93
N ILE A 92 -5.25 -3.99 -25.31
CA ILE A 92 -5.68 -3.43 -26.60
C ILE A 92 -6.06 -1.95 -26.40
N PRO A 93 -5.38 -1.01 -27.09
CA PRO A 93 -5.79 0.39 -27.06
C PRO A 93 -7.21 0.54 -27.61
N HIS A 94 -8.08 1.18 -26.85
CA HIS A 94 -9.49 1.32 -27.21
C HIS A 94 -10.07 2.71 -26.84
N SER A 95 -11.02 3.20 -27.63
CA SER A 95 -11.63 4.53 -27.49
C SER A 95 -13.14 4.44 -27.71
N PRO A 96 -13.95 4.39 -26.63
CA PRO A 96 -15.39 4.21 -26.72
C PRO A 96 -16.09 5.48 -27.21
N GLN A 97 -16.99 5.32 -28.17
CA GLN A 97 -17.81 6.38 -28.76
C GLN A 97 -19.28 6.06 -28.55
N ARG A 98 -20.00 6.93 -27.84
CA ARG A 98 -21.41 6.72 -27.48
C ARG A 98 -22.28 7.85 -28.02
N GLN A 99 -23.41 7.48 -28.62
CA GLN A 99 -24.40 8.44 -29.10
C GLN A 99 -25.34 8.87 -27.96
N ALA A 100 -26.16 9.89 -28.21
CA ALA A 100 -27.19 10.32 -27.27
C ALA A 100 -28.22 9.22 -27.02
N ASN A 101 -28.83 9.23 -25.84
CA ASN A 101 -29.88 8.28 -25.41
C ASN A 101 -29.45 6.80 -25.35
N THR A 102 -28.14 6.53 -25.31
CA THR A 102 -27.62 5.18 -25.16
C THR A 102 -27.33 4.82 -23.70
N VAL A 103 -27.34 3.51 -23.39
CA VAL A 103 -26.89 2.95 -22.10
C VAL A 103 -26.21 1.62 -22.39
N GLY A 104 -24.94 1.50 -21.99
CA GLY A 104 -24.16 0.27 -22.07
C GLY A 104 -23.60 -0.13 -20.72
N LEU A 105 -23.63 -1.43 -20.44
CA LEU A 105 -22.90 -2.06 -19.34
C LEU A 105 -21.43 -2.18 -19.74
N VAL A 106 -20.55 -1.81 -18.81
CA VAL A 106 -19.12 -2.12 -18.84
C VAL A 106 -18.75 -2.82 -17.54
N VAL A 107 -18.06 -3.95 -17.65
CA VAL A 107 -17.51 -4.68 -16.50
C VAL A 107 -16.01 -4.82 -16.69
N GLU A 108 -15.27 -4.36 -15.70
CA GLU A 108 -13.82 -4.48 -15.60
C GLU A 108 -13.48 -4.90 -14.17
N ARG A 109 -12.19 -5.17 -13.90
CA ARG A 109 -11.72 -5.43 -12.53
C ARG A 109 -10.79 -4.35 -12.02
N ARG A 110 -10.72 -4.25 -10.69
CA ARG A 110 -9.68 -3.49 -10.01
C ARG A 110 -8.30 -3.98 -10.46
N ARG A 111 -7.40 -3.03 -10.68
CA ARG A 111 -6.01 -3.30 -11.06
C ARG A 111 -5.25 -4.00 -9.93
N LEU A 112 -4.35 -4.90 -10.29
CA LEU A 112 -3.28 -5.37 -9.41
C LEU A 112 -2.28 -4.23 -9.21
N ARG A 113 -1.58 -4.19 -8.08
CA ARG A 113 -0.61 -3.11 -7.78
C ARG A 113 0.57 -3.03 -8.75
N SER A 114 0.85 -4.12 -9.47
CA SER A 114 1.87 -4.18 -10.51
C SER A 114 1.39 -3.70 -11.87
N GLU A 115 0.08 -3.56 -12.06
CA GLU A 115 -0.50 -3.21 -13.36
C GLU A 115 -0.49 -1.72 -13.59
N THR A 116 -0.44 -1.34 -14.86
CA THR A 116 -0.45 0.06 -15.28
C THR A 116 -1.47 0.33 -16.38
N ASP A 117 -2.06 1.52 -16.30
CA ASP A 117 -2.97 2.04 -17.30
C ASP A 117 -2.27 3.14 -18.11
N CYS A 118 -2.76 3.38 -19.32
CA CYS A 118 -2.31 4.48 -20.17
C CYS A 118 -3.50 5.18 -20.81
N LEU A 119 -3.40 6.50 -20.89
CA LEU A 119 -4.22 7.30 -21.79
C LEU A 119 -3.34 7.83 -22.92
N ARG A 120 -3.75 7.56 -24.16
CA ARG A 120 -2.96 7.85 -25.37
C ARG A 120 -3.78 8.57 -26.43
N TYR A 121 -3.17 9.53 -27.11
CA TYR A 121 -3.71 10.18 -28.30
C TYR A 121 -2.82 9.87 -29.50
N TYR A 122 -3.43 9.74 -30.68
CA TYR A 122 -2.74 9.46 -31.94
C TYR A 122 -2.74 10.68 -32.87
N VAL A 123 -1.79 10.71 -33.81
CA VAL A 123 -1.70 11.76 -34.84
C VAL A 123 -2.76 11.49 -35.92
N ASN A 124 -3.83 12.29 -35.90
CA ASN A 124 -4.93 12.17 -36.87
C ASN A 124 -5.50 10.74 -36.93
N ASN A 125 -5.36 10.07 -38.08
CA ASN A 125 -5.80 8.69 -38.33
C ASN A 125 -4.60 7.71 -38.48
N SER A 126 -3.38 8.14 -38.17
CA SER A 126 -2.23 7.24 -38.11
C SER A 126 -2.13 6.58 -36.73
N THR A 127 -1.29 5.57 -36.61
CA THR A 127 -0.96 4.93 -35.33
C THR A 127 0.29 5.52 -34.67
N ASP A 128 0.75 6.68 -35.14
CA ASP A 128 1.82 7.43 -34.50
C ASP A 128 1.32 8.11 -33.23
N ILE A 129 2.07 7.97 -32.15
CA ILE A 129 1.67 8.45 -30.83
C ILE A 129 1.88 9.97 -30.77
N LEU A 130 0.80 10.71 -30.50
CA LEU A 130 0.82 12.16 -30.32
C LEU A 130 1.16 12.54 -28.87
N PHE A 131 0.54 11.85 -27.90
CA PHE A 131 0.70 12.09 -26.47
C PHE A 131 0.34 10.81 -25.71
N GLU A 132 1.04 10.51 -24.64
CA GLU A 132 0.63 9.45 -23.71
C GLU A 132 1.05 9.72 -22.28
N ARG A 133 0.29 9.18 -21.32
CA ARG A 133 0.64 9.13 -19.90
C ARG A 133 0.29 7.77 -19.33
N TRP A 134 1.28 7.18 -18.67
CA TRP A 134 1.16 5.93 -17.93
C TRP A 134 0.96 6.22 -16.44
N PHE A 135 0.03 5.53 -15.79
CA PHE A 135 -0.30 5.72 -14.39
C PHE A 135 -0.87 4.44 -13.76
N TYR A 136 -0.79 4.33 -12.44
CA TYR A 136 -1.50 3.30 -11.70
C TYR A 136 -2.96 3.73 -11.50
N CYS A 137 -3.92 2.90 -11.92
CA CYS A 137 -5.34 3.20 -11.86
C CYS A 137 -5.98 2.62 -10.60
N GLU A 138 -6.35 3.49 -9.66
CA GLU A 138 -7.22 3.17 -8.52
C GLU A 138 -8.68 3.50 -8.81
N ASN A 139 -8.91 4.64 -9.47
CA ASN A 139 -10.22 5.10 -9.90
C ASN A 139 -10.11 5.80 -11.25
N LEU A 140 -10.51 5.08 -12.30
CA LEU A 140 -10.38 5.53 -13.67
C LEU A 140 -11.10 6.87 -13.92
N GLY A 141 -12.32 7.02 -13.40
CA GLY A 141 -13.14 8.21 -13.61
C GLY A 141 -12.51 9.50 -13.06
N THR A 142 -11.82 9.43 -11.91
CA THR A 142 -11.18 10.62 -11.31
C THR A 142 -9.78 10.87 -11.85
N GLN A 143 -9.03 9.82 -12.20
CA GLN A 143 -7.64 9.94 -12.64
C GLN A 143 -7.49 10.27 -14.13
N LEU A 144 -8.51 9.99 -14.96
CA LEU A 144 -8.49 10.41 -16.36
C LEU A 144 -8.60 11.93 -16.53
N VAL A 145 -9.35 12.63 -15.65
CA VAL A 145 -9.62 14.07 -15.80
C VAL A 145 -8.33 14.92 -15.82
N PRO A 146 -7.39 14.76 -14.86
CA PRO A 146 -6.12 15.49 -14.92
C PRO A 146 -5.28 15.20 -16.17
N VAL A 147 -5.25 13.94 -16.64
CA VAL A 147 -4.49 13.54 -17.83
C VAL A 147 -5.08 14.16 -19.10
N ILE A 148 -6.41 14.17 -19.21
CA ILE A 148 -7.11 14.84 -20.32
C ILE A 148 -6.84 16.34 -20.27
N GLN A 149 -6.91 16.98 -19.10
CA GLN A 149 -6.59 18.41 -18.94
C GLN A 149 -5.14 18.72 -19.32
N GLU A 150 -4.19 17.86 -18.95
CA GLU A 150 -2.79 17.96 -19.35
C GLU A 150 -2.65 17.91 -20.88
N PHE A 151 -3.28 16.94 -21.53
CA PHE A 151 -3.28 16.86 -22.99
C PHE A 151 -3.87 18.13 -23.62
N MET A 152 -5.03 18.59 -23.18
CA MET A 152 -5.67 19.81 -23.74
C MET A 152 -4.79 21.06 -23.60
N ALA A 153 -3.97 21.14 -22.53
CA ALA A 153 -3.04 22.24 -22.31
C ALA A 153 -1.71 22.11 -23.09
N SER A 154 -1.38 20.91 -23.56
CA SER A 154 -0.09 20.53 -24.15
C SER A 154 0.22 21.22 -25.50
N LYS A 155 1.50 21.25 -25.89
CA LYS A 155 1.90 21.69 -27.25
C LYS A 155 1.41 20.71 -28.30
N GLN A 156 1.36 19.42 -27.97
CA GLN A 156 0.93 18.34 -28.85
C GLN A 156 -0.52 18.52 -29.28
N HIS A 157 -1.41 18.90 -28.37
CA HIS A 157 -2.79 19.23 -28.71
C HIS A 157 -2.89 20.48 -29.59
N LYS A 158 -2.12 21.53 -29.28
CA LYS A 158 -2.14 22.81 -30.03
C LYS A 158 -1.57 22.68 -31.44
N THR A 159 -0.56 21.83 -31.64
CA THR A 159 0.17 21.70 -32.91
C THR A 159 -0.24 20.48 -33.73
N GLY A 160 -0.88 19.49 -33.11
CA GLY A 160 -1.18 18.19 -33.71
C GLY A 160 0.06 17.35 -34.01
N LYS A 161 1.22 17.68 -33.42
CA LYS A 161 2.50 17.00 -33.65
C LYS A 161 3.11 16.54 -32.32
N PRO A 162 3.86 15.42 -32.29
CA PRO A 162 4.62 15.02 -31.10
C PRO A 162 5.59 16.13 -30.67
N ASP A 163 5.76 16.33 -29.36
CA ASP A 163 6.72 17.31 -28.81
C ASP A 163 8.10 16.65 -28.66
N PRO A 164 9.15 17.13 -29.35
CA PRO A 164 10.50 16.60 -29.20
C PRO A 164 11.04 16.69 -27.76
N ASP A 165 10.53 17.64 -26.96
CA ASP A 165 10.94 17.83 -25.56
C ASP A 165 10.24 16.85 -24.59
N ASP A 166 9.20 16.13 -25.04
CA ASP A 166 8.44 15.13 -24.26
C ASP A 166 8.38 13.80 -25.03
N PRO A 167 9.50 13.06 -25.11
CA PRO A 167 9.59 11.86 -25.94
C PRO A 167 8.71 10.73 -25.40
N ILE A 168 8.11 9.98 -26.33
CA ILE A 168 7.30 8.79 -26.03
C ILE A 168 8.16 7.72 -25.36
N LYS A 169 7.69 7.22 -24.22
CA LYS A 169 8.41 6.19 -23.45
C LYS A 169 8.05 4.80 -23.98
N THR A 170 8.93 3.84 -23.73
CA THR A 170 8.62 2.44 -24.02
C THR A 170 7.47 1.97 -23.12
N ALA A 171 6.48 1.32 -23.71
CA ALA A 171 5.36 0.75 -22.96
C ALA A 171 5.88 -0.26 -21.90
N PRO A 172 5.32 -0.25 -20.68
CA PRO A 172 5.75 -1.14 -19.60
C PRO A 172 5.45 -2.62 -19.88
N PHE A 173 4.56 -2.89 -20.83
CA PHE A 173 4.21 -4.23 -21.30
C PHE A 173 4.01 -4.24 -22.82
N PRO A 174 4.15 -5.41 -23.48
CA PRO A 174 3.81 -5.55 -24.89
C PRO A 174 2.30 -5.36 -25.09
N LEU A 175 1.93 -4.53 -26.07
CA LEU A 175 0.54 -4.41 -26.50
C LEU A 175 0.07 -5.72 -27.14
N ASN A 176 -1.23 -5.99 -27.03
CA ASN A 176 -1.81 -7.23 -27.50
C ASN A 176 -2.06 -7.17 -29.02
N ASN A 177 -1.65 -8.24 -29.73
CA ASN A 177 -1.80 -8.39 -31.18
C ASN A 177 -2.87 -9.43 -31.56
N MET A 178 -3.73 -9.81 -30.61
CA MET A 178 -4.88 -10.67 -30.92
C MET A 178 -5.88 -9.92 -31.80
N ASN A 179 -6.48 -10.65 -32.73
CA ASN A 179 -7.65 -10.16 -33.44
C ASN A 179 -8.83 -10.10 -32.46
N VAL A 180 -9.44 -8.94 -32.33
CA VAL A 180 -10.64 -8.77 -31.50
C VAL A 180 -11.80 -9.54 -32.12
N MET A 181 -12.63 -10.13 -31.25
CA MET A 181 -13.81 -10.87 -31.68
C MET A 181 -14.85 -9.95 -32.32
N THR A 182 -15.79 -10.54 -33.06
CA THR A 182 -16.97 -9.80 -33.53
C THR A 182 -18.01 -9.75 -32.42
N PRO A 183 -18.62 -8.59 -32.11
CA PRO A 183 -19.78 -8.51 -31.24
C PRO A 183 -20.90 -9.44 -31.72
N PHE A 184 -21.66 -10.00 -30.78
CA PHE A 184 -22.75 -10.93 -31.11
C PHE A 184 -24.00 -10.61 -30.31
N CYS A 185 -25.17 -10.86 -30.91
CA CYS A 185 -26.45 -10.74 -30.24
C CYS A 185 -26.50 -11.72 -29.06
N PHE A 186 -26.55 -11.17 -27.85
CA PHE A 186 -26.47 -11.97 -26.63
C PHE A 186 -27.70 -12.87 -26.49
N LYS A 187 -28.88 -12.34 -26.80
CA LYS A 187 -30.14 -13.10 -26.77
C LYS A 187 -30.11 -14.30 -27.72
N ASP A 188 -29.73 -14.09 -28.97
CA ASP A 188 -29.66 -15.18 -29.96
C ASP A 188 -28.63 -16.23 -29.57
N TRP A 189 -27.52 -15.81 -28.96
CA TRP A 189 -26.52 -16.72 -28.42
C TRP A 189 -27.09 -17.57 -27.28
N VAL A 190 -27.78 -16.96 -26.32
CA VAL A 190 -28.47 -17.66 -25.21
C VAL A 190 -29.49 -18.67 -25.74
N GLU A 191 -30.35 -18.28 -26.68
CA GLU A 191 -31.38 -19.16 -27.26
C GLU A 191 -30.76 -20.42 -27.87
N LYS A 192 -29.62 -20.29 -28.56
CA LYS A 192 -28.90 -21.44 -29.13
C LYS A 192 -28.35 -22.39 -28.06
N GLN A 193 -28.03 -21.88 -26.87
CA GLN A 193 -27.49 -22.68 -25.77
C GLN A 193 -28.58 -23.28 -24.87
N LYS A 194 -29.84 -22.87 -24.99
CA LYS A 194 -30.94 -23.36 -24.14
C LYS A 194 -30.99 -24.88 -24.00
N PRO A 195 -30.87 -25.71 -25.06
CA PRO A 195 -30.89 -27.17 -24.92
C PRO A 195 -29.79 -27.71 -24.00
N ALA A 196 -28.59 -27.14 -24.09
CA ALA A 196 -27.46 -27.52 -23.24
C ALA A 196 -27.67 -27.03 -21.79
N LEU A 197 -28.19 -25.83 -21.59
CA LEU A 197 -28.50 -25.29 -20.27
C LEU A 197 -29.62 -26.08 -19.56
N SER A 198 -30.62 -26.55 -20.30
CA SER A 198 -31.70 -27.42 -19.77
C SER A 198 -31.19 -28.76 -19.25
N SER A 199 -30.00 -29.21 -19.67
CA SER A 199 -29.35 -30.41 -19.12
C SER A 199 -28.65 -30.19 -17.78
N GLY A 200 -28.71 -28.96 -17.24
CA GLY A 200 -28.08 -28.59 -15.97
C GLY A 200 -26.57 -28.32 -16.06
N ARG A 201 -25.99 -28.33 -17.27
CA ARG A 201 -24.57 -28.07 -17.50
C ARG A 201 -24.31 -26.55 -17.64
N PRO A 202 -23.45 -25.95 -16.80
CA PRO A 202 -23.02 -24.57 -16.99
C PRO A 202 -22.15 -24.42 -18.25
N LEU A 203 -22.22 -23.25 -18.89
CA LEU A 203 -21.47 -22.95 -20.11
C LEU A 203 -20.63 -21.69 -19.94
N ASP A 204 -19.34 -21.78 -20.26
CA ASP A 204 -18.45 -20.63 -20.40
C ASP A 204 -18.62 -20.02 -21.79
N MET A 205 -18.99 -18.75 -21.86
CA MET A 205 -19.28 -18.04 -23.10
C MET A 205 -18.04 -17.75 -23.95
N PHE A 206 -16.93 -17.38 -23.31
CA PHE A 206 -15.73 -16.90 -24.00
C PHE A 206 -14.59 -17.93 -24.00
N GLY A 207 -14.65 -18.88 -23.06
CA GLY A 207 -13.71 -19.98 -22.97
C GLY A 207 -12.39 -19.58 -22.31
N ILE A 208 -11.46 -20.54 -22.30
CA ILE A 208 -10.26 -20.53 -21.45
C ILE A 208 -9.15 -19.54 -21.88
N GLN A 209 -9.34 -18.86 -23.00
CA GLN A 209 -8.36 -17.96 -23.62
C GLN A 209 -8.43 -16.54 -23.06
N PHE A 210 -9.47 -16.23 -22.29
CA PHE A 210 -9.71 -14.95 -21.65
C PHE A 210 -9.59 -15.07 -20.14
N GLU A 211 -9.27 -13.95 -19.49
CA GLU A 211 -9.25 -13.84 -18.03
C GLU A 211 -10.67 -13.77 -17.45
N THR A 212 -11.57 -13.10 -18.16
CA THR A 212 -12.98 -12.90 -17.79
C THR A 212 -13.76 -14.20 -17.99
N GLU A 213 -14.35 -14.70 -16.92
CA GLU A 213 -15.22 -15.86 -16.97
C GLU A 213 -16.69 -15.41 -16.99
N VAL A 214 -17.42 -15.76 -18.05
CA VAL A 214 -18.85 -15.46 -18.20
C VAL A 214 -19.62 -16.77 -18.31
N MET A 215 -20.17 -17.19 -17.18
CA MET A 215 -20.82 -18.49 -17.05
C MET A 215 -22.33 -18.36 -17.17
N LEU A 216 -22.94 -19.17 -18.04
CA LEU A 216 -24.38 -19.33 -18.10
C LEU A 216 -24.85 -20.55 -17.32
N TYR A 217 -25.94 -20.37 -16.59
CA TYR A 217 -26.57 -21.44 -15.82
C TYR A 217 -28.03 -21.59 -16.23
N GLY A 218 -28.43 -22.82 -16.49
CA GLY A 218 -29.82 -23.22 -16.68
C GLY A 218 -30.52 -23.53 -15.35
N PRO A 219 -31.72 -24.15 -15.40
CA PRO A 219 -32.36 -24.72 -14.22
C PRO A 219 -31.47 -25.79 -13.62
N GLY A 220 -31.25 -25.73 -12.31
CA GLY A 220 -30.41 -26.69 -11.61
C GLY A 220 -29.89 -26.17 -10.28
N LYS A 221 -29.25 -27.07 -9.56
CA LYS A 221 -28.54 -26.78 -8.31
C LYS A 221 -27.05 -26.76 -8.61
N LEU A 222 -26.39 -25.66 -8.25
CA LEU A 222 -24.93 -25.60 -8.27
C LEU A 222 -24.42 -26.08 -6.92
N GLU A 223 -23.23 -26.66 -6.86
CA GLU A 223 -22.59 -26.97 -5.58
C GLU A 223 -21.83 -25.75 -5.07
N PRO A 224 -21.60 -25.64 -3.74
CA PRO A 224 -20.99 -24.46 -3.18
C PRO A 224 -19.52 -24.43 -3.56
N SER A 225 -19.12 -23.35 -4.23
CA SER A 225 -17.73 -23.11 -4.61
C SER A 225 -17.22 -21.87 -3.90
N LYS A 226 -16.05 -22.00 -3.27
CA LYS A 226 -15.33 -20.84 -2.73
C LYS A 226 -14.65 -20.14 -3.90
N ARG A 227 -14.92 -18.84 -4.05
CA ARG A 227 -14.25 -17.98 -5.03
C ARG A 227 -13.39 -16.95 -4.30
N SER A 228 -12.17 -16.76 -4.79
CA SER A 228 -11.22 -15.76 -4.28
C SER A 228 -11.46 -14.36 -4.84
N SER A 229 -12.42 -14.23 -5.76
CA SER A 229 -12.77 -13.00 -6.47
C SER A 229 -14.27 -12.76 -6.47
N ASP A 230 -14.64 -11.50 -6.71
CA ASP A 230 -16.04 -11.12 -6.80
C ASP A 230 -16.70 -11.85 -7.97
N ALA A 231 -17.95 -12.26 -7.73
CA ALA A 231 -18.82 -12.77 -8.77
C ALA A 231 -20.08 -11.91 -8.82
N TRP A 232 -20.46 -11.47 -10.02
CA TRP A 232 -21.69 -10.75 -10.24
C TRP A 232 -22.68 -11.64 -10.97
N ILE A 233 -23.80 -11.92 -10.29
CA ILE A 233 -24.88 -12.74 -10.80
C ILE A 233 -25.95 -11.82 -11.36
N TRP A 234 -26.38 -12.08 -12.59
CA TRP A 234 -27.50 -11.41 -13.23
C TRP A 234 -28.57 -12.43 -13.62
N GLN A 235 -29.75 -12.32 -13.01
CA GLN A 235 -30.91 -13.15 -13.28
C GLN A 235 -31.65 -12.62 -14.52
N LEU A 236 -31.40 -13.22 -15.68
CA LEU A 236 -32.01 -12.77 -16.95
C LEU A 236 -33.48 -13.17 -17.07
N GLU A 237 -33.80 -14.41 -16.70
CA GLU A 237 -35.12 -15.00 -16.85
C GLU A 237 -35.46 -15.87 -15.64
N GLY A 238 -36.74 -15.97 -15.28
CA GLY A 238 -37.20 -16.78 -14.14
C GLY A 238 -36.76 -16.21 -12.79
N SER A 239 -36.48 -17.10 -11.83
CA SER A 239 -36.11 -16.74 -10.46
C SER A 239 -35.04 -17.68 -9.91
N SER A 240 -34.29 -17.24 -8.91
CA SER A 240 -33.40 -18.13 -8.18
C SER A 240 -33.24 -17.76 -6.72
N ILE A 241 -32.66 -18.69 -5.96
CA ILE A 241 -32.28 -18.49 -4.57
C ILE A 241 -30.78 -18.65 -4.49
N VAL A 242 -30.09 -17.62 -4.02
CA VAL A 242 -28.66 -17.64 -3.74
C VAL A 242 -28.48 -17.63 -2.24
N SER A 243 -28.09 -18.78 -1.68
CA SER A 243 -27.84 -18.92 -0.25
C SER A 243 -26.42 -18.52 0.06
N MET A 244 -26.27 -17.45 0.83
CA MET A 244 -25.00 -16.88 1.27
C MET A 244 -25.13 -16.67 2.77
N ASN A 245 -24.20 -17.15 3.59
CA ASN A 245 -24.20 -16.87 5.03
C ASN A 245 -25.25 -17.50 5.94
N ALA A 246 -25.97 -18.50 5.45
CA ALA A 246 -27.25 -18.88 6.05
C ALA A 246 -28.32 -17.79 5.92
N GLU A 247 -28.16 -16.88 4.95
CA GLU A 247 -29.20 -15.98 4.44
C GLU A 247 -29.52 -16.36 2.99
N ASP A 248 -30.81 -16.37 2.64
CA ASP A 248 -31.27 -16.71 1.30
C ASP A 248 -31.65 -15.43 0.54
N HIS A 249 -30.99 -15.21 -0.59
CA HIS A 249 -31.29 -14.09 -1.48
C HIS A 249 -32.12 -14.57 -2.67
N ASN A 250 -33.39 -14.18 -2.70
CA ASN A 250 -34.29 -14.45 -3.82
C ASN A 250 -34.04 -13.44 -4.93
N LEU A 251 -33.61 -13.92 -6.11
CA LEU A 251 -33.41 -13.12 -7.31
C LEU A 251 -34.56 -13.36 -8.28
N SER A 252 -35.26 -12.30 -8.65
CA SER A 252 -36.25 -12.32 -9.73
C SER A 252 -35.63 -11.86 -11.04
N LYS A 253 -36.35 -12.03 -12.16
CA LYS A 253 -35.95 -11.45 -13.46
C LYS A 253 -35.52 -9.98 -13.34
N GLY A 254 -34.34 -9.67 -13.87
CA GLY A 254 -33.73 -8.35 -13.85
C GLY A 254 -32.95 -8.04 -12.57
N ASP A 255 -33.04 -8.88 -11.52
CA ASP A 255 -32.24 -8.73 -10.32
C ASP A 255 -30.79 -9.18 -10.60
N CYS A 256 -29.86 -8.44 -10.01
CA CYS A 256 -28.47 -8.81 -9.91
C CYS A 256 -28.03 -8.86 -8.46
N LEU A 257 -26.97 -9.61 -8.21
CA LEU A 257 -26.36 -9.79 -6.90
C LEU A 257 -24.85 -9.78 -7.06
N LEU A 258 -24.18 -8.87 -6.36
CA LEU A 258 -22.73 -8.94 -6.20
C LEU A 258 -22.41 -9.88 -5.03
N VAL A 259 -21.81 -11.01 -5.35
CA VAL A 259 -21.22 -11.95 -4.42
C VAL A 259 -19.76 -11.54 -4.24
N LEU A 260 -19.45 -10.92 -3.11
CA LEU A 260 -18.07 -10.55 -2.82
C LEU A 260 -17.23 -11.82 -2.69
N GLY A 261 -16.09 -11.84 -3.38
CA GLY A 261 -15.09 -12.87 -3.20
C GLY A 261 -14.54 -12.82 -1.78
N LEU A 262 -13.75 -13.82 -1.41
CA LEU A 262 -12.88 -13.72 -0.23
C LEU A 262 -11.75 -12.70 -0.50
N THR A 263 -12.12 -11.45 -0.76
CA THR A 263 -11.26 -10.28 -0.72
C THR A 263 -11.38 -9.66 0.65
N ASP A 264 -10.25 -9.66 1.35
CA ASP A 264 -10.00 -8.97 2.60
C ASP A 264 -10.44 -7.49 2.56
N PHE A 265 -11.68 -7.25 2.99
CA PHE A 265 -12.01 -6.13 3.87
C PHE A 265 -12.43 -6.71 5.21
N GLY A 266 -11.68 -6.37 6.25
CA GLY A 266 -11.87 -6.86 7.61
C GLY A 266 -13.31 -6.64 8.11
N GLY A 267 -14.02 -7.74 8.25
CA GLY A 267 -15.31 -7.87 8.88
C GLY A 267 -15.77 -9.31 8.72
N LEU A 268 -15.99 -10.02 9.83
CA LEU A 268 -16.78 -11.26 9.75
C LEU A 268 -18.17 -10.85 9.24
N ILE A 269 -18.45 -11.17 8.00
CA ILE A 269 -19.56 -12.08 7.76
C ILE A 269 -18.89 -13.42 7.52
N LYS A 270 -19.53 -14.52 7.89
CA LYS A 270 -19.25 -15.76 7.18
C LYS A 270 -19.54 -15.47 5.67
N THR A 271 -19.37 -16.36 4.72
CA THR A 271 -20.39 -16.52 3.66
C THR A 271 -20.20 -17.94 3.25
N GLN A 272 -20.83 -18.82 4.02
CA GLN A 272 -21.14 -20.12 3.49
C GLN A 272 -22.10 -19.89 2.34
N LEU A 273 -21.60 -19.90 1.10
CA LEU A 273 -22.39 -20.51 0.04
C LEU A 273 -22.52 -21.97 0.49
N LEU A 274 -23.66 -22.27 1.07
CA LEU A 274 -24.11 -23.61 1.36
C LEU A 274 -25.19 -23.84 0.34
N PHE A 275 -24.93 -24.68 -0.66
CA PHE A 275 -26.04 -25.40 -1.28
C PHE A 275 -26.38 -26.59 -0.38
N SER A 276 -26.71 -26.30 0.89
CA SER A 276 -26.94 -27.31 1.91
C SER A 276 -28.11 -28.22 1.55
N HIS A 277 -27.98 -29.47 1.96
CA HIS A 277 -29.04 -30.46 2.04
C HIS A 277 -30.20 -29.95 2.90
N GLN A 278 -31.19 -29.33 2.28
CA GLN A 278 -32.64 -29.47 2.53
C GLN A 278 -33.36 -28.34 1.78
N LEU A 279 -34.18 -28.73 0.80
CA LEU A 279 -35.14 -27.90 0.07
C LEU A 279 -34.56 -26.78 -0.83
N LEU A 280 -33.90 -27.17 -1.92
CA LEU A 280 -34.10 -26.47 -3.20
C LEU A 280 -35.31 -27.12 -3.89
N LYS A 281 -36.49 -26.53 -3.73
CA LYS A 281 -37.63 -26.82 -4.61
C LYS A 281 -37.54 -25.87 -5.80
N CYS A 282 -36.89 -26.32 -6.87
CA CYS A 282 -37.07 -25.71 -8.19
C CYS A 282 -38.44 -26.12 -8.73
N ALA A 283 -39.45 -25.27 -8.53
CA ALA A 283 -40.74 -25.43 -9.18
C ALA A 283 -40.72 -24.74 -10.56
N SER A 284 -40.64 -25.57 -11.60
CA SER A 284 -41.04 -25.37 -13.00
C SER A 284 -40.99 -23.95 -13.62
N LYS A 285 -40.04 -23.77 -14.55
CA LYS A 285 -40.16 -23.32 -15.97
C LYS A 285 -38.99 -22.41 -16.34
N GLU A 286 -38.18 -22.88 -17.30
CA GLU A 286 -37.22 -22.14 -18.14
C GLU A 286 -36.42 -21.01 -17.44
N GLU A 287 -35.19 -21.31 -17.03
CA GLU A 287 -34.31 -20.34 -16.36
C GLU A 287 -32.96 -20.23 -17.09
N VAL A 288 -32.51 -19.00 -17.38
CA VAL A 288 -31.13 -18.71 -17.81
C VAL A 288 -30.54 -17.61 -16.93
N LYS A 289 -29.33 -17.83 -16.41
CA LYS A 289 -28.56 -16.89 -15.57
C LYS A 289 -27.22 -16.60 -16.20
N ILE A 290 -26.66 -15.42 -15.96
CA ILE A 290 -25.23 -15.14 -16.18
C ILE A 290 -24.57 -14.93 -14.83
N ALA A 291 -23.44 -15.59 -14.57
CA ALA A 291 -22.51 -15.18 -13.54
C ALA A 291 -21.20 -14.73 -14.20
N LEU A 292 -20.83 -13.47 -13.98
CA LEU A 292 -19.53 -12.93 -14.32
C LEU A 292 -18.59 -13.11 -13.13
N ALA A 293 -17.38 -13.62 -13.33
CA ALA A 293 -16.35 -13.65 -12.30
C ALA A 293 -15.08 -12.98 -12.81
N GLY A 294 -14.56 -12.03 -12.03
CA GLY A 294 -13.31 -11.32 -12.36
C GLY A 294 -12.11 -12.04 -11.78
N THR A 295 -11.21 -12.54 -12.60
CA THR A 295 -9.94 -13.26 -12.25
C THR A 295 -10.07 -14.55 -11.42
N CYS A 296 -9.80 -15.66 -12.09
CA CYS A 296 -8.92 -16.71 -11.57
C CYS A 296 -7.66 -16.68 -12.45
N ILE A 297 -6.49 -16.31 -11.92
CA ILE A 297 -5.22 -16.46 -12.65
C ILE A 297 -5.01 -17.97 -12.86
N ARG A 298 -5.33 -18.48 -14.06
CA ARG A 298 -5.02 -19.86 -14.42
C ARG A 298 -3.52 -20.01 -14.62
N THR A 299 -2.85 -20.55 -13.61
CA THR A 299 -1.48 -21.04 -13.75
C THR A 299 -1.48 -22.30 -14.62
N SER A 300 -0.93 -22.19 -15.83
CA SER A 300 -0.63 -23.35 -16.67
C SER A 300 0.50 -24.17 -16.05
N SER A 301 0.29 -25.50 -16.00
CA SER A 301 1.25 -26.54 -15.64
C SER A 301 1.75 -26.57 -14.19
N THR A 302 1.01 -27.25 -13.31
CA THR A 302 1.60 -27.92 -12.15
C THR A 302 1.68 -29.43 -12.39
N LYS A 303 2.93 -29.92 -12.42
CA LYS A 303 3.23 -31.32 -12.07
C LYS A 303 2.52 -31.62 -10.75
N THR A 304 1.79 -32.74 -10.73
CA THR A 304 1.13 -33.28 -9.55
C THR A 304 2.12 -33.39 -8.39
N MET A 305 1.85 -32.69 -7.28
CA MET A 305 2.43 -32.99 -5.98
C MET A 305 1.28 -33.16 -4.99
N GLN A 306 1.19 -34.37 -4.44
CA GLN A 306 0.23 -34.75 -3.41
C GLN A 306 0.43 -33.89 -2.15
N PHE A 307 -0.62 -33.28 -1.63
CA PHE A 307 -0.62 -32.64 -0.32
C PHE A 307 -1.21 -33.60 0.72
N ASN A 308 -0.35 -34.00 1.66
CA ASN A 308 -0.75 -34.66 2.90
C ASN A 308 -1.57 -33.68 3.76
N ASN A 309 -2.80 -34.06 4.10
CA ASN A 309 -3.63 -33.39 5.09
C ASN A 309 -3.06 -33.68 6.50
N ASN A 310 -2.20 -32.79 6.99
CA ASN A 310 -1.95 -32.55 8.43
C ASN A 310 -0.89 -31.44 8.62
N SER A 311 -1.25 -30.17 8.38
CA SER A 311 -0.38 -29.06 8.73
C SER A 311 -1.16 -27.95 9.43
N THR A 312 -0.96 -27.85 10.75
CA THR A 312 -1.05 -26.58 11.49
C THR A 312 -0.26 -25.51 10.73
N CYS A 313 -0.72 -24.25 10.73
CA CYS A 313 0.05 -23.12 10.18
C CYS A 313 1.26 -22.89 11.08
N ASN A 314 2.25 -23.79 11.01
CA ASN A 314 3.49 -23.69 11.75
C ASN A 314 4.13 -22.37 11.32
N ALA A 315 4.09 -21.41 12.23
CA ALA A 315 4.74 -20.13 12.10
C ALA A 315 6.27 -20.32 12.22
N SER A 316 6.87 -21.02 11.25
CA SER A 316 8.24 -20.76 10.88
C SER A 316 8.23 -19.34 10.33
N GLY A 317 8.49 -18.37 11.21
CA GLY A 317 8.44 -16.92 10.92
C GLY A 317 8.95 -16.68 9.51
N GLY A 318 8.09 -16.08 8.68
CA GLY A 318 8.24 -16.11 7.23
C GLY A 318 9.69 -15.82 6.83
N LYS A 319 10.34 -16.80 6.19
CA LYS A 319 11.72 -16.65 5.73
C LYS A 319 11.82 -15.35 4.97
N VAL A 320 12.64 -14.44 5.45
CA VAL A 320 12.79 -13.13 4.81
C VAL A 320 13.52 -13.34 3.49
N ASP A 321 13.06 -12.67 2.43
CA ASP A 321 13.77 -12.68 1.15
C ASP A 321 15.18 -12.10 1.35
N PRO A 322 16.25 -12.91 1.18
CA PRO A 322 17.63 -12.46 1.35
C PRO A 322 18.02 -11.39 0.33
N ALA A 323 17.23 -11.14 -0.71
CA ALA A 323 17.47 -10.09 -1.69
C ALA A 323 17.16 -8.67 -1.17
N ILE A 324 16.43 -8.52 -0.06
CA ILE A 324 15.90 -7.20 0.36
C ILE A 324 16.48 -6.72 1.70
N LEU A 325 16.42 -7.55 2.75
CA LEU A 325 16.77 -7.11 4.09
C LEU A 325 18.28 -6.92 4.32
N PRO A 326 19.18 -7.84 3.90
CA PRO A 326 20.63 -7.63 4.05
C PRO A 326 21.13 -6.36 3.34
N PRO A 327 20.76 -6.07 2.07
CA PRO A 327 21.15 -4.81 1.43
C PRO A 327 20.70 -3.56 2.18
N LEU A 328 19.48 -3.56 2.75
CA LEU A 328 18.98 -2.46 3.58
C LEU A 328 19.87 -2.22 4.80
N LEU A 329 20.15 -3.28 5.58
CA LEU A 329 20.98 -3.19 6.79
C LEU A 329 22.45 -2.83 6.48
N ILE A 330 22.98 -3.30 5.35
CA ILE A 330 24.33 -2.94 4.88
C ILE A 330 24.38 -1.44 4.54
N CYS A 331 23.38 -0.93 3.81
CA CYS A 331 23.26 0.50 3.53
C CYS A 331 23.18 1.33 4.82
N GLU A 332 22.40 0.89 5.80
CA GLU A 332 22.31 1.54 7.11
C GLU A 332 23.64 1.55 7.86
N LEU A 333 24.42 0.46 7.80
CA LEU A 333 25.75 0.40 8.41
C LEU A 333 26.73 1.35 7.71
N LEU A 334 26.71 1.37 6.38
CA LEU A 334 27.59 2.22 5.56
C LEU A 334 27.29 3.71 5.73
N LEU A 335 26.03 4.08 5.93
CA LEU A 335 25.63 5.48 6.17
C LEU A 335 25.74 5.86 7.66
N GLY A 336 25.30 4.97 8.55
CA GLY A 336 25.18 5.21 9.97
C GLY A 336 26.52 5.20 10.71
N LEU A 337 27.41 4.24 10.43
CA LEU A 337 28.68 4.12 11.17
C LEU A 337 29.59 5.35 10.97
N PRO A 338 29.85 5.84 9.74
CA PRO A 338 30.67 7.04 9.57
C PRO A 338 30.01 8.29 10.21
N GLY A 339 28.68 8.43 10.07
CA GLY A 339 27.93 9.54 10.63
C GLY A 339 28.02 9.60 12.16
N ASN A 340 27.82 8.46 12.82
CA ASN A 340 27.89 8.35 14.28
C ASN A 340 29.33 8.47 14.80
N LEU A 341 30.33 7.89 14.13
CA LEU A 341 31.75 8.08 14.48
C LEU A 341 32.17 9.56 14.40
N MET A 342 31.75 10.26 13.35
CA MET A 342 31.96 11.71 13.23
C MET A 342 31.25 12.46 14.37
N ALA A 343 30.01 12.09 14.69
CA ALA A 343 29.27 12.71 15.78
C ALA A 343 29.98 12.49 17.13
N LEU A 344 30.44 11.28 17.43
CA LEU A 344 31.20 10.95 18.65
C LEU A 344 32.45 11.79 18.79
N TYR A 345 33.23 11.89 17.70
CA TYR A 345 34.39 12.75 17.67
C TYR A 345 34.04 14.20 18.01
N VAL A 346 32.97 14.73 17.42
CA VAL A 346 32.51 16.10 17.69
C VAL A 346 32.05 16.28 19.15
N PHE A 347 31.25 15.35 19.69
CA PHE A 347 30.78 15.43 21.08
C PHE A 347 31.93 15.33 22.09
N CYS A 348 32.88 14.40 21.88
CA CYS A 348 33.97 14.17 22.83
C CYS A 348 35.10 15.19 22.73
N ARG A 349 35.42 15.68 21.52
CA ARG A 349 36.62 16.53 21.30
C ARG A 349 36.32 17.99 21.03
N GLN A 350 35.17 18.33 20.45
CA GLN A 350 34.88 19.71 20.01
C GLN A 350 33.86 20.43 20.90
N LEU A 351 32.97 19.69 21.59
CA LEU A 351 31.99 20.28 22.49
C LEU A 351 32.53 20.37 23.92
N ARG A 352 32.95 21.59 24.31
CA ARG A 352 33.48 21.89 25.65
C ARG A 352 32.40 22.06 26.73
N THR A 353 31.14 22.25 26.35
CA THR A 353 30.03 22.50 27.30
C THR A 353 28.88 21.51 27.12
N TRP A 354 28.54 20.82 28.20
CA TRP A 354 27.52 19.76 28.23
C TRP A 354 26.17 20.29 28.73
N ARG A 355 25.44 20.97 27.84
CA ARG A 355 24.07 21.44 28.12
C ARG A 355 23.08 20.27 28.04
N THR A 356 21.93 20.37 28.72
CA THR A 356 20.84 19.37 28.73
C THR A 356 20.52 18.77 27.35
N ASN A 357 20.39 19.62 26.33
CA ASN A 357 20.11 19.17 24.96
C ASN A 357 21.25 18.33 24.37
N ILE A 358 22.50 18.74 24.59
CA ILE A 358 23.70 18.05 24.10
C ILE A 358 23.83 16.70 24.81
N LEU A 359 23.53 16.66 26.11
CA LEU A 359 23.52 15.42 26.89
C LEU A 359 22.50 14.41 26.34
N PHE A 360 21.26 14.81 26.05
CA PHE A 360 20.27 13.90 25.47
C PHE A 360 20.64 13.44 24.05
N LEU A 361 21.18 14.32 23.20
CA LEU A 361 21.67 13.94 21.88
C LEU A 361 22.87 12.99 21.95
N PHE A 362 23.74 13.13 22.95
CA PHE A 362 24.85 12.21 23.16
C PHE A 362 24.37 10.83 23.64
N ASN A 363 23.33 10.76 24.48
CA ASN A 363 22.76 9.48 24.87
C ASN A 363 22.02 8.78 23.71
N LEU A 364 21.40 9.55 22.81
CA LEU A 364 20.86 9.04 21.55
C LEU A 364 21.99 8.40 20.70
N LEU A 365 23.10 9.11 20.53
CA LEU A 365 24.30 8.61 19.85
C LEU A 365 24.86 7.33 20.51
N LEU A 366 24.89 7.26 21.84
CA LEU A 366 25.36 6.05 22.54
C LEU A 366 24.47 4.84 22.24
N ALA A 367 23.15 5.03 22.16
CA ALA A 367 22.23 3.96 21.76
C ALA A 367 22.56 3.47 20.34
N ASP A 368 22.73 4.41 19.40
CA ASP A 368 23.05 4.12 18.00
C ASP A 368 24.36 3.34 17.86
N PHE A 369 25.38 3.64 18.67
CA PHE A 369 26.63 2.87 18.66
C PHE A 369 26.44 1.42 19.05
N PHE A 370 25.65 1.14 20.09
CA PHE A 370 25.38 -0.23 20.51
C PHE A 370 24.57 -0.99 19.46
N LEU A 371 23.67 -0.32 18.74
CA LEU A 371 22.99 -0.88 17.58
C LEU A 371 24.00 -1.23 16.48
N LEU A 372 24.81 -0.28 16.04
CA LEU A 372 25.73 -0.44 14.91
C LEU A 372 26.79 -1.52 15.18
N LEU A 373 27.20 -1.71 16.44
CA LEU A 373 28.07 -2.83 16.83
C LEU A 373 27.36 -4.19 16.73
N SER A 374 26.04 -4.22 16.94
CA SER A 374 25.21 -5.43 16.94
C SER A 374 24.72 -5.82 15.53
N MET A 375 24.66 -4.87 14.60
CA MET A 375 24.14 -5.05 13.23
C MET A 375 24.91 -6.05 12.35
N PRO A 376 26.26 -6.09 12.34
CA PRO A 376 27.01 -7.04 11.51
C PRO A 376 26.63 -8.50 11.75
N PHE A 377 26.41 -8.89 13.00
CA PHE A 377 25.97 -10.25 13.36
C PHE A 377 24.57 -10.57 12.80
N ARG A 378 23.70 -9.56 12.73
CA ARG A 378 22.36 -9.71 12.16
C ARG A 378 22.41 -9.82 10.64
N ILE A 379 23.26 -9.03 9.99
CA ILE A 379 23.52 -9.09 8.54
C ILE A 379 24.04 -10.48 8.16
N ASP A 380 25.05 -10.96 8.88
CA ASP A 380 25.64 -12.29 8.67
C ASP A 380 24.57 -13.40 8.78
N ALA A 381 23.74 -13.35 9.83
CA ALA A 381 22.65 -14.31 9.99
C ALA A 381 21.67 -14.28 8.82
N TYR A 382 21.28 -13.10 8.32
CA TYR A 382 20.37 -13.00 7.16
C TYR A 382 21.00 -13.46 5.84
N LEU A 383 22.29 -13.21 5.63
CA LEU A 383 23.03 -13.72 4.46
C LEU A 383 23.11 -15.25 4.46
N HIS A 384 23.20 -15.87 5.63
CA HIS A 384 23.18 -17.32 5.80
C HIS A 384 21.77 -17.90 6.02
N SER A 385 20.76 -17.34 5.34
CA SER A 385 19.37 -17.84 5.38
C SER A 385 18.76 -17.88 6.80
N GLU A 386 19.04 -16.85 7.60
CA GLU A 386 18.65 -16.69 9.01
C GLU A 386 19.31 -17.67 9.99
N ASN A 387 20.37 -18.36 9.57
CA ASN A 387 21.12 -19.26 10.43
C ASN A 387 22.05 -18.49 11.40
N TRP A 388 21.79 -18.62 12.70
CA TRP A 388 22.53 -17.96 13.76
C TRP A 388 23.63 -18.87 14.33
N VAL A 389 24.89 -18.52 14.08
CA VAL A 389 26.06 -19.34 14.43
C VAL A 389 26.79 -18.86 15.70
N PHE A 390 26.39 -17.74 16.30
CA PHE A 390 27.10 -17.10 17.42
C PHE A 390 26.68 -17.60 18.81
N GLY A 391 25.85 -18.63 18.87
CA GLY A 391 25.35 -19.22 20.12
C GLY A 391 24.21 -18.44 20.79
N ASP A 392 23.58 -19.07 21.78
CA ASP A 392 22.38 -18.56 22.45
C ASP A 392 22.63 -17.28 23.26
N ALA A 393 23.73 -17.22 24.01
CA ALA A 393 24.08 -16.03 24.80
C ALA A 393 24.17 -14.77 23.92
N TRP A 394 24.84 -14.87 22.77
CA TRP A 394 24.95 -13.74 21.84
C TRP A 394 23.63 -13.42 21.15
N CYS A 395 22.79 -14.43 20.86
CA CYS A 395 21.45 -14.20 20.32
C CYS A 395 20.62 -13.30 21.24
N ARG A 396 20.58 -13.63 22.53
CA ARG A 396 19.84 -12.87 23.54
C ARG A 396 20.40 -11.46 23.72
N ILE A 397 21.74 -11.32 23.79
CA ILE A 397 22.41 -10.02 23.88
C ILE A 397 22.08 -9.17 22.65
N ASN A 398 22.16 -9.74 21.45
CA ASN A 398 21.88 -9.04 20.20
C ASN A 398 20.43 -8.51 20.15
N LEU A 399 19.44 -9.37 20.42
CA LEU A 399 18.03 -8.98 20.45
C LEU A 399 17.73 -7.96 21.56
N PHE A 400 18.37 -8.10 22.72
CA PHE A 400 18.29 -7.12 23.81
C PHE A 400 18.84 -5.76 23.39
N MET A 401 20.03 -5.70 22.78
CA MET A 401 20.64 -4.45 22.31
C MET A 401 19.79 -3.77 21.24
N LEU A 402 19.24 -4.54 20.30
CA LEU A 402 18.32 -4.03 19.26
C LEU A 402 17.06 -3.41 19.90
N ALA A 403 16.46 -4.07 20.89
CA ALA A 403 15.26 -3.60 21.57
C ALA A 403 15.53 -2.39 22.48
N VAL A 404 16.66 -2.39 23.20
CA VAL A 404 17.11 -1.27 24.04
C VAL A 404 17.39 -0.05 23.19
N ASN A 405 18.08 -0.20 22.05
CA ASN A 405 18.32 0.89 21.13
C ASN A 405 17.01 1.56 20.70
N ARG A 406 16.05 0.77 20.20
CA ARG A 406 14.74 1.30 19.78
C ARG A 406 14.07 2.13 20.88
N SER A 407 13.96 1.55 22.08
CA SER A 407 13.33 2.22 23.23
C SER A 407 14.09 3.48 23.68
N ALA A 408 15.43 3.42 23.69
CA ALA A 408 16.28 4.54 24.03
C ALA A 408 16.15 5.68 23.00
N SER A 409 16.21 5.37 21.70
CA SER A 409 16.08 6.36 20.63
C SER A 409 14.75 7.11 20.71
N ILE A 410 13.64 6.37 20.84
CA ILE A 410 12.30 6.94 21.04
C ILE A 410 12.26 7.87 22.27
N SER A 411 12.82 7.42 23.40
CA SER A 411 12.81 8.18 24.65
C SER A 411 13.65 9.45 24.58
N PHE A 412 14.86 9.38 24.02
CA PHE A 412 15.76 10.53 23.89
C PHE A 412 15.30 11.51 22.81
N MET A 413 14.73 11.05 21.69
CA MET A 413 14.08 11.93 20.72
C MET A 413 12.92 12.71 21.36
N THR A 414 12.11 12.03 22.17
CA THR A 414 11.02 12.68 22.94
C THR A 414 11.58 13.68 23.94
N ALA A 415 12.63 13.33 24.69
CA ALA A 415 13.28 14.22 25.65
C ALA A 415 13.87 15.46 24.97
N VAL A 416 14.48 15.32 23.79
CA VAL A 416 14.98 16.43 22.97
C VAL A 416 13.85 17.35 22.55
N ALA A 417 12.72 16.81 22.06
CA ALA A 417 11.56 17.58 21.67
C ALA A 417 10.90 18.32 22.84
N VAL A 418 10.75 17.66 24.00
CA VAL A 418 10.20 18.27 25.22
C VAL A 418 11.12 19.38 25.74
N ASN A 419 12.43 19.13 25.80
CA ASN A 419 13.41 20.17 26.16
C ASN A 419 13.36 21.35 25.19
N ARG A 420 13.10 21.12 23.90
CA ARG A 420 12.91 22.20 22.92
C ARG A 420 11.61 22.97 23.17
N TYR A 421 10.53 22.27 23.47
CA TYR A 421 9.23 22.86 23.80
C TYR A 421 9.35 23.84 24.98
N PHE A 422 9.94 23.42 26.09
CA PHE A 422 10.09 24.31 27.24
C PHE A 422 10.98 25.51 26.97
N LYS A 423 12.04 25.37 26.16
CA LYS A 423 12.90 26.51 25.79
C LYS A 423 12.20 27.55 24.93
N VAL A 424 11.27 27.14 24.06
CA VAL A 424 10.60 28.04 23.12
C VAL A 424 9.30 28.58 23.70
N VAL A 425 8.45 27.71 24.23
CA VAL A 425 7.10 28.05 24.70
C VAL A 425 7.16 28.65 26.11
N HIS A 426 8.01 28.12 27.00
CA HIS A 426 8.09 28.52 28.41
C HIS A 426 9.51 28.89 28.87
N PRO A 427 10.15 29.96 28.33
CA PRO A 427 11.56 30.26 28.59
C PRO A 427 11.96 30.39 30.06
N HIS A 428 11.05 30.86 30.92
CA HIS A 428 11.28 31.05 32.35
C HIS A 428 10.96 29.83 33.22
N HIS A 429 10.54 28.71 32.61
CA HIS A 429 10.24 27.49 33.36
C HIS A 429 11.51 26.92 34.00
N LYS A 430 11.41 26.46 35.25
CA LYS A 430 12.53 25.93 36.06
C LYS A 430 13.32 24.82 35.35
N ILE A 431 12.66 24.05 34.47
CA ILE A 431 13.27 22.97 33.69
C ILE A 431 14.40 23.46 32.75
N ASN A 432 14.36 24.72 32.31
CA ASN A 432 15.39 25.28 31.42
C ASN A 432 16.71 25.59 32.15
N TYR A 433 16.68 25.62 33.49
CA TYR A 433 17.82 25.96 34.35
C TYR A 433 18.35 24.75 35.15
N ILE A 434 17.92 23.53 34.81
CA ILE A 434 18.43 22.32 35.46
C ILE A 434 19.93 22.17 35.17
N SER A 435 20.69 21.78 36.20
CA SER A 435 22.12 21.48 36.05
C SER A 435 22.34 20.24 35.18
N SER A 436 23.55 20.11 34.63
CA SER A 436 23.95 18.95 33.85
C SER A 436 23.84 17.65 34.65
N ASP A 437 24.05 17.69 35.97
CA ASP A 437 23.91 16.53 36.85
C ASP A 437 22.46 16.06 36.93
N LYS A 438 21.51 16.99 37.08
CA LYS A 438 20.07 16.66 37.11
C LYS A 438 19.60 16.14 35.75
N ALA A 439 20.10 16.71 34.65
CA ALA A 439 19.84 16.20 33.30
C ALA A 439 20.44 14.80 33.10
N GLY A 440 21.63 14.55 33.64
CA GLY A 440 22.25 13.22 33.70
C GLY A 440 21.41 12.23 34.52
N GLY A 441 20.82 12.66 35.63
CA GLY A 441 19.86 11.88 36.40
C GLY A 441 18.63 11.48 35.59
N ILE A 442 18.06 12.40 34.78
CA ILE A 442 16.94 12.08 33.87
C ILE A 442 17.39 11.07 32.81
N ALA A 443 18.56 11.25 32.21
CA ALA A 443 19.08 10.31 31.21
C ALA A 443 19.33 8.91 31.83
N CYS A 444 19.89 8.86 33.04
CA CYS A 444 20.07 7.62 33.80
C CYS A 444 18.72 6.95 34.08
N PHE A 445 17.71 7.71 34.51
CA PHE A 445 16.36 7.18 34.71
C PHE A 445 15.75 6.60 33.42
N ILE A 446 15.92 7.30 32.28
CA ILE A 446 15.49 6.79 30.97
C ILE A 446 16.21 5.48 30.65
N TRP A 447 17.53 5.42 30.79
CA TRP A 447 18.31 4.20 30.56
C TRP A 447 17.87 3.04 31.45
N VAL A 448 17.77 3.28 32.76
CA VAL A 448 17.32 2.27 33.72
C VAL A 448 15.93 1.76 33.34
N THR A 449 15.00 2.66 33.02
CA THR A 449 13.63 2.27 32.62
C THR A 449 13.64 1.42 31.35
N VAL A 450 14.36 1.87 30.31
CA VAL A 450 14.48 1.16 29.03
C VAL A 450 15.12 -0.22 29.21
N ILE A 451 16.23 -0.29 29.95
CA ILE A 451 16.95 -1.54 30.22
C ILE A 451 16.05 -2.50 30.99
N LEU A 452 15.46 -2.05 32.10
CA LEU A 452 14.57 -2.87 32.94
C LEU A 452 13.39 -3.42 32.14
N MET A 453 12.75 -2.60 31.30
CA MET A 453 11.64 -3.02 30.43
C MET A 453 12.05 -4.06 29.37
N ARG A 454 13.33 -4.13 29.01
CA ARG A 454 13.87 -5.06 27.99
C ARG A 454 14.63 -6.26 28.56
N LEU A 455 14.94 -6.27 29.87
CA LEU A 455 15.61 -7.37 30.56
C LEU A 455 15.03 -8.77 30.26
N PRO A 456 13.70 -8.97 30.08
CA PRO A 456 13.19 -10.31 29.80
C PRO A 456 13.71 -10.95 28.51
N LEU A 457 14.24 -10.17 27.56
CA LEU A 457 14.90 -10.73 26.36
C LEU A 457 16.24 -11.42 26.67
N LEU A 458 16.89 -11.10 27.80
CA LEU A 458 18.13 -11.76 28.21
C LEU A 458 17.89 -13.08 28.93
N THR A 459 16.73 -13.24 29.57
CA THR A 459 16.45 -14.38 30.45
C THR A 459 15.71 -15.51 29.75
N ILE A 460 15.01 -15.24 28.65
CA ILE A 460 14.24 -16.22 27.89
C ILE A 460 15.07 -16.85 26.77
N GLU A 461 14.88 -18.13 26.52
CA GLU A 461 15.44 -18.85 25.38
C GLU A 461 14.81 -18.35 24.06
N LEU A 462 15.63 -17.65 23.26
CA LEU A 462 15.23 -17.01 22.01
C LEU A 462 15.88 -17.64 20.77
N LEU A 463 16.86 -18.53 20.98
CA LEU A 463 17.47 -19.35 19.95
C LEU A 463 16.63 -20.62 19.79
N LYS A 464 16.08 -20.84 18.60
CA LYS A 464 15.30 -22.06 18.28
C LYS A 464 16.03 -22.88 17.23
N ASN A 465 16.18 -24.17 17.47
CA ASN A 465 16.77 -25.11 16.53
C ASN A 465 15.66 -25.79 15.72
N GLU A 466 15.70 -25.65 14.40
CA GLU A 466 14.75 -26.26 13.47
C GLU A 466 15.55 -26.93 12.34
N GLY A 467 15.70 -28.26 12.44
CA GLY A 467 16.55 -29.04 11.53
C GLY A 467 18.03 -28.70 11.68
N ASN A 468 18.70 -28.38 10.57
CA ASN A 468 20.13 -28.03 10.54
C ASN A 468 20.40 -26.52 10.73
N ALA A 469 19.39 -25.72 11.08
CA ALA A 469 19.52 -24.27 11.25
C ALA A 469 19.04 -23.82 12.64
N SER A 470 19.70 -22.81 13.17
CA SER A 470 19.35 -22.16 14.43
C SER A 470 18.84 -20.75 14.17
N TYR A 471 17.61 -20.44 14.58
CA TYR A 471 16.98 -19.13 14.34
C TYR A 471 16.98 -18.27 15.62
N CYS A 472 17.49 -17.04 15.52
CA CYS A 472 17.51 -16.07 16.61
C CYS A 472 16.42 -15.00 16.42
N ARG A 473 15.27 -15.15 17.10
CA ARG A 473 14.08 -14.29 16.85
C ARG A 473 13.33 -13.92 18.13
N SER A 474 13.10 -12.62 18.36
CA SER A 474 12.28 -12.11 19.48
C SER A 474 10.77 -12.13 19.19
N PHE A 475 10.38 -12.16 17.92
CA PHE A 475 8.99 -12.26 17.46
C PHE A 475 8.75 -13.60 16.77
N SER A 476 8.44 -14.66 17.53
CA SER A 476 8.12 -15.97 16.97
C SER A 476 7.33 -16.87 17.92
N GLY A 477 6.56 -17.81 17.37
CA GLY A 477 5.86 -18.86 18.13
C GLY A 477 4.35 -18.65 18.28
N GLU A 478 3.62 -19.76 18.32
CA GLU A 478 2.15 -19.79 18.45
C GLU A 478 1.72 -19.29 19.84
N ASP A 479 2.38 -19.74 20.91
CA ASP A 479 2.17 -19.30 22.29
C ASP A 479 3.44 -18.78 22.97
N PRO A 480 3.78 -17.49 22.79
CA PRO A 480 4.94 -16.91 23.44
C PRO A 480 4.77 -16.82 24.97
N PRO A 481 5.84 -17.03 25.77
CA PRO A 481 5.82 -16.78 27.21
C PRO A 481 5.36 -15.36 27.55
N PHE A 482 4.86 -15.15 28.77
CA PHE A 482 4.35 -13.85 29.21
C PHE A 482 5.33 -12.70 28.97
N ALA A 483 6.63 -12.91 29.19
CA ALA A 483 7.61 -11.84 29.01
C ALA A 483 7.84 -11.48 27.53
N ILE A 484 7.61 -12.39 26.58
CA ILE A 484 7.60 -12.09 25.14
C ILE A 484 6.29 -11.38 24.75
N LYS A 485 5.14 -11.76 25.35
CA LYS A 485 3.89 -11.00 25.20
C LYS A 485 4.03 -9.56 25.72
N LEU A 486 4.72 -9.38 26.85
CA LEU A 486 5.05 -8.07 27.40
C LEU A 486 5.99 -7.29 26.47
N HIS A 487 7.01 -7.94 25.89
CA HIS A 487 7.86 -7.33 24.87
C HIS A 487 7.06 -6.81 23.68
N TYR A 488 6.07 -7.57 23.20
CA TYR A 488 5.15 -7.15 22.12
C TYR A 488 4.31 -5.95 22.55
N GLY A 489 3.68 -6.00 23.73
CA GLY A 489 2.87 -4.90 24.25
C GLY A 489 3.66 -3.60 24.37
N ILE A 490 4.87 -3.67 24.91
CA ILE A 490 5.79 -2.52 25.02
C ILE A 490 6.16 -1.99 23.63
N PHE A 491 6.42 -2.87 22.65
CA PHE A 491 6.74 -2.45 21.28
C PHE A 491 5.65 -1.52 20.68
N PHE A 492 4.37 -1.84 20.87
CA PHE A 492 3.26 -1.00 20.39
C PHE A 492 3.04 0.24 21.26
N ALA A 493 3.05 0.09 22.58
CA ALA A 493 2.77 1.19 23.51
C ALA A 493 3.79 2.34 23.41
N GLU A 494 5.07 2.01 23.17
CA GLU A 494 6.15 2.98 23.02
C GLU A 494 6.02 3.88 21.79
N PHE A 495 5.16 3.56 20.82
CA PHE A 495 4.98 4.43 19.65
C PHE A 495 3.98 5.56 19.92
N PHE A 496 2.82 5.21 20.49
CA PHE A 496 1.68 6.13 20.55
C PHE A 496 1.87 7.28 21.54
N LEU A 497 2.45 7.02 22.72
CA LEU A 497 2.67 8.05 23.74
C LEU A 497 3.70 9.10 23.25
N PRO A 498 4.89 8.71 22.78
CA PRO A 498 5.83 9.61 22.13
C PRO A 498 5.25 10.37 20.94
N LEU A 499 4.50 9.71 20.06
CA LEU A 499 3.84 10.38 18.93
C LEU A 499 2.93 11.52 19.41
N PHE A 500 2.10 11.25 20.42
CA PHE A 500 1.23 12.27 21.00
C PHE A 500 2.02 13.45 21.59
N ILE A 501 3.08 13.18 22.36
CA ILE A 501 3.93 14.22 22.95
C ILE A 501 4.62 15.03 21.85
N LEU A 502 5.17 14.38 20.83
CA LEU A 502 5.83 15.04 19.70
C LEU A 502 4.86 15.95 18.94
N LEU A 503 3.66 15.47 18.61
CA LEU A 503 2.63 16.28 17.94
C LEU A 503 2.22 17.47 18.81
N PHE A 504 1.96 17.25 20.10
CA PHE A 504 1.62 18.32 21.04
C PHE A 504 2.71 19.39 21.10
N CYS A 505 3.97 18.99 21.32
CA CYS A 505 5.10 19.92 21.37
C CYS A 505 5.21 20.72 20.07
N SER A 506 5.02 20.07 18.93
CA SER A 506 5.16 20.67 17.60
C SER A 506 4.07 21.69 17.28
N ILE A 507 2.83 21.36 17.57
CA ILE A 507 1.69 22.27 17.41
C ILE A 507 1.90 23.50 18.29
N ARG A 508 2.20 23.31 19.58
CA ARG A 508 2.37 24.43 20.52
C ARG A 508 3.56 25.32 20.19
N ILE A 509 4.69 24.74 19.76
CA ILE A 509 5.86 25.49 19.27
C ILE A 509 5.47 26.29 18.02
N SER A 510 4.75 25.70 17.08
CA SER A 510 4.34 26.40 15.85
C SER A 510 3.38 27.56 16.16
N CYS A 511 2.37 27.34 17.00
CA CYS A 511 1.42 28.38 17.40
C CYS A 511 2.09 29.56 18.11
N ILE A 512 2.97 29.32 19.10
CA ILE A 512 3.62 30.42 19.84
C ILE A 512 4.55 31.24 18.94
N LEU A 513 5.20 30.59 17.96
CA LEU A 513 6.12 31.25 17.04
C LEU A 513 5.37 32.08 15.99
N GLN A 514 4.19 31.63 15.55
CA GLN A 514 3.29 32.42 14.71
C GLN A 514 2.72 33.64 15.47
N GLN A 515 2.31 33.46 16.73
CA GLN A 515 1.75 34.55 17.55
C GLN A 515 2.76 35.66 17.88
N ARG A 516 4.05 35.33 18.03
CA ARG A 516 5.08 36.32 18.38
C ARG A 516 5.60 37.17 17.20
N GLN A 517 4.99 37.08 16.00
CA GLN A 517 5.42 37.79 14.77
C GLN A 517 6.95 37.74 14.53
N MET A 518 7.62 36.64 14.88
CA MET A 518 9.08 36.53 14.75
C MET A 518 9.54 36.11 13.34
N ASP A 519 8.78 36.48 12.31
CA ASP A 519 8.85 35.91 10.96
C ASP A 519 10.10 36.32 10.15
N LYS A 520 11.06 37.00 10.79
CA LYS A 520 12.35 37.36 10.18
C LYS A 520 13.58 36.83 10.92
N GLU A 521 13.44 36.22 12.10
CA GLU A 521 14.61 35.69 12.82
C GLU A 521 14.96 34.25 12.40
N LYS A 522 16.15 34.07 11.83
CA LYS A 522 16.72 32.75 11.46
C LYS A 522 16.67 31.72 12.61
N LYS A 523 16.68 32.18 13.88
CA LYS A 523 16.62 31.33 15.09
C LYS A 523 15.24 30.67 15.29
N VAL A 524 14.15 31.32 14.88
CA VAL A 524 12.77 30.83 15.02
C VAL A 524 12.45 29.78 13.96
N ARG A 525 12.82 30.05 12.70
CA ARG A 525 12.68 29.08 11.61
C ARG A 525 13.47 27.78 11.87
N GLN A 526 14.65 27.90 12.47
CA GLN A 526 15.43 26.73 12.89
C GLN A 526 14.72 25.89 13.96
N ALA A 527 13.94 26.51 14.86
CA ALA A 527 13.17 25.80 15.90
C ALA A 527 12.08 24.91 15.29
N ILE A 528 11.32 25.43 14.33
CA ILE A 528 10.24 24.72 13.64
C ILE A 528 10.80 23.55 12.83
N TYR A 529 11.84 23.80 12.01
CA TYR A 529 12.44 22.73 11.21
C TYR A 529 13.04 21.61 12.06
N THR A 530 13.65 21.93 13.21
CA THR A 530 14.18 20.90 14.11
C THR A 530 13.09 19.92 14.55
N VAL A 531 11.92 20.45 14.91
CA VAL A 531 10.83 19.66 15.46
C VAL A 531 10.10 18.88 14.37
N LEU A 532 9.93 19.46 13.17
CA LEU A 532 9.39 18.76 12.00
C LEU A 532 10.31 17.62 11.53
N VAL A 533 11.63 17.83 11.54
CA VAL A 533 12.61 16.78 11.21
C VAL A 533 12.53 15.64 12.23
N ILE A 534 12.44 15.94 13.53
CA ILE A 534 12.30 14.90 14.56
C ILE A 534 11.02 14.07 14.36
N ILE A 535 9.88 14.71 14.08
CA ILE A 535 8.63 13.96 13.76
C ILE A 535 8.79 13.13 12.49
N GLY A 536 9.34 13.71 11.42
CA GLY A 536 9.50 13.03 10.14
C GLY A 536 10.35 11.77 10.28
N VAL A 537 11.49 11.87 10.95
CA VAL A 537 12.37 10.72 11.24
C VAL A 537 11.64 9.70 12.13
N PHE A 538 10.94 10.15 13.17
CA PHE A 538 10.19 9.25 14.06
C PHE A 538 9.10 8.45 13.31
N ILE A 539 8.27 9.12 12.50
CA ILE A 539 7.22 8.45 11.73
C ILE A 539 7.84 7.49 10.72
N PHE A 540 8.83 7.95 9.97
CA PHE A 540 9.48 7.13 8.94
C PHE A 540 10.12 5.86 9.50
N CYS A 541 10.81 5.94 10.65
CA CYS A 541 11.54 4.81 11.21
C CYS A 541 10.66 3.86 12.04
N PHE A 542 9.66 4.37 12.77
CA PHE A 542 8.93 3.57 13.76
C PHE A 542 7.49 3.21 13.36
N PHE A 543 6.80 4.01 12.52
CA PHE A 543 5.41 3.73 12.13
C PHE A 543 5.25 2.45 11.30
N PRO A 544 6.12 2.15 10.29
CA PRO A 544 5.96 0.95 9.47
C PRO A 544 5.92 -0.34 10.31
N GLY A 545 6.81 -0.46 11.30
CA GLY A 545 6.88 -1.64 12.18
C GLY A 545 5.67 -1.79 13.09
N VAL A 546 5.13 -0.68 13.58
CA VAL A 546 3.91 -0.67 14.41
C VAL A 546 2.68 -1.04 13.57
N ALA A 547 2.53 -0.44 12.39
CA ALA A 547 1.41 -0.72 11.49
C ALA A 547 1.40 -2.19 11.07
N THR A 548 2.52 -2.69 10.55
CA THR A 548 2.66 -4.10 10.13
C THR A 548 2.53 -5.08 11.29
N GLY A 549 3.04 -4.73 12.47
CA GLY A 549 2.91 -5.57 13.67
C GLY A 549 1.47 -5.69 14.19
N VAL A 550 0.69 -4.60 14.18
CA VAL A 550 -0.74 -4.64 14.56
C VAL A 550 -1.52 -5.50 13.59
N VAL A 551 -1.27 -5.35 12.28
CA VAL A 551 -1.90 -6.19 11.26
C VAL A 551 -1.48 -7.66 11.44
N ALA A 552 -0.20 -7.94 11.73
CA ALA A 552 0.29 -9.30 11.98
C ALA A 552 -0.41 -9.96 13.17
N LEU A 553 -0.58 -9.22 14.28
CA LEU A 553 -1.30 -9.70 15.46
C LEU A 553 -2.78 -9.93 15.17
N TYR A 554 -3.42 -9.01 14.45
CA TYR A 554 -4.80 -9.15 14.02
C TYR A 554 -4.99 -10.42 13.19
N LEU A 555 -4.14 -10.65 12.18
CA LEU A 555 -4.20 -11.83 11.33
C LEU A 555 -3.88 -13.13 12.11
N LYS A 556 -2.96 -13.09 13.08
CA LYS A 556 -2.65 -14.24 13.94
C LYS A 556 -3.88 -14.71 14.74
N THR A 557 -4.75 -13.79 15.19
CA THR A 557 -5.97 -14.16 15.95
C THR A 557 -7.05 -14.84 15.11
N LYS A 558 -6.94 -14.83 13.77
CA LYS A 558 -7.94 -15.40 12.86
C LYS A 558 -7.68 -16.88 12.49
N SER A 559 -6.63 -17.50 13.03
CA SER A 559 -6.23 -18.91 12.79
C SER A 559 -6.10 -19.28 11.29
N ASN A 560 -5.90 -20.56 10.94
CA ASN A 560 -5.47 -21.14 9.65
C ASN A 560 -6.05 -20.57 8.34
N GLU A 561 -7.08 -19.73 8.36
CA GLU A 561 -7.77 -19.14 7.21
C GLU A 561 -6.94 -18.07 6.47
N TYR A 562 -6.00 -17.40 7.16
CA TYR A 562 -5.14 -16.34 6.59
C TYR A 562 -3.64 -16.65 6.73
N CYS A 563 -3.23 -17.92 6.60
CA CYS A 563 -1.85 -18.33 6.83
C CYS A 563 -0.84 -17.61 5.90
N ASP A 564 -1.19 -17.37 4.64
CA ASP A 564 -0.30 -16.72 3.67
C ASP A 564 -0.26 -15.19 3.82
N ALA A 565 -1.40 -14.56 4.14
CA ALA A 565 -1.42 -13.14 4.52
C ALA A 565 -0.67 -12.91 5.83
N TYR A 566 -0.81 -13.81 6.82
CA TYR A 566 -0.02 -13.80 8.04
C TYR A 566 1.47 -13.96 7.77
N LYS A 567 1.88 -14.86 6.86
CA LYS A 567 3.28 -15.01 6.44
C LYS A 567 3.81 -13.74 5.75
N LEU A 568 3.06 -13.18 4.80
CA LEU A 568 3.45 -11.95 4.09
C LEU A 568 3.55 -10.76 5.05
N VAL A 569 2.55 -10.55 5.90
CA VAL A 569 2.57 -9.46 6.88
C VAL A 569 3.65 -9.69 7.93
N SER A 570 3.94 -10.93 8.31
CA SER A 570 5.08 -11.26 9.18
C SER A 570 6.42 -10.94 8.50
N GLN A 571 6.57 -11.21 7.20
CA GLN A 571 7.76 -10.79 6.43
C GLN A 571 7.86 -9.26 6.36
N MET A 572 6.76 -8.58 6.05
CA MET A 572 6.70 -7.12 6.01
C MET A 572 6.98 -6.49 7.38
N PHE A 573 6.57 -7.15 8.46
CA PHE A 573 6.88 -6.75 9.82
C PHE A 573 8.38 -6.86 10.11
N VAL A 574 9.03 -7.96 9.73
CA VAL A 574 10.49 -8.11 9.87
C VAL A 574 11.25 -7.08 9.03
N LEU A 575 10.80 -6.82 7.79
CA LEU A 575 11.35 -5.76 6.94
C LEU A 575 11.16 -4.37 7.57
N SER A 576 9.98 -4.11 8.14
CA SER A 576 9.64 -2.85 8.81
C SER A 576 10.40 -2.63 10.12
N ILE A 577 10.80 -3.71 10.81
CA ILE A 577 11.77 -3.62 11.92
C ILE A 577 13.13 -3.15 11.39
N GLY A 578 13.53 -3.53 10.17
CA GLY A 578 14.71 -3.00 9.49
C GLY A 578 14.72 -1.47 9.45
N PHE A 579 13.61 -0.85 9.03
CA PHE A 579 13.48 0.62 9.01
C PHE A 579 13.63 1.30 10.38
N THR A 580 13.42 0.57 11.48
CA THR A 580 13.68 1.13 12.82
C THR A 580 15.17 1.40 13.04
N TYR A 581 16.05 0.63 12.39
CA TYR A 581 17.50 0.80 12.50
C TYR A 581 18.02 1.98 11.66
N MET A 582 17.31 2.35 10.59
CA MET A 582 17.56 3.56 9.82
C MET A 582 17.53 4.84 10.68
N ASN A 583 16.88 4.82 11.84
CA ASN A 583 16.91 5.92 12.81
C ASN A 583 18.35 6.34 13.13
N SER A 584 19.25 5.38 13.38
CA SER A 584 20.64 5.66 13.71
C SER A 584 21.42 6.29 12.55
N ALA A 585 21.05 6.01 11.29
CA ALA A 585 21.65 6.65 10.12
C ALA A 585 21.13 8.09 9.91
N LEU A 586 19.91 8.38 10.38
CA LEU A 586 19.26 9.69 10.26
C LEU A 586 19.52 10.62 11.45
N ASP A 587 19.94 10.10 12.60
CA ASP A 587 20.21 10.88 13.81
C ASP A 587 21.27 12.00 13.66
N PRO A 588 22.34 11.85 12.85
CA PRO A 588 23.24 12.98 12.52
C PRO A 588 22.52 14.21 11.92
N VAL A 589 21.41 13.99 11.20
CA VAL A 589 20.54 15.07 10.71
C VAL A 589 19.88 15.77 11.89
N ILE A 590 19.30 15.01 12.82
CA ILE A 590 18.69 15.54 14.04
C ILE A 590 19.69 16.38 14.84
N TYR A 591 20.94 15.93 14.97
CA TYR A 591 21.98 16.64 15.71
C TYR A 591 22.30 18.01 15.07
N CYS A 592 22.42 18.05 13.74
CA CYS A 592 22.73 19.25 12.98
C CYS A 592 21.61 20.30 13.02
N PHE A 593 20.36 19.87 13.05
CA PHE A 593 19.22 20.79 13.18
C PHE A 593 19.02 21.25 14.64
N SER A 594 19.16 20.32 15.60
CA SER A 594 18.91 20.55 17.02
C SER A 594 19.96 21.40 17.73
N SER A 595 21.22 21.34 17.30
CA SER A 595 22.34 22.07 17.93
C SER A 595 23.16 22.84 16.92
N SER A 596 23.11 24.18 17.00
CA SER A 596 23.96 25.05 16.20
C SER A 596 25.45 24.89 16.53
N LEU A 597 25.78 24.56 17.79
CA LEU A 597 27.15 24.26 18.22
C LEU A 597 27.67 23.00 17.53
N PHE A 598 26.87 21.93 17.49
CA PHE A 598 27.22 20.69 16.82
C PHE A 598 27.38 20.91 15.31
N ARG A 599 26.41 21.56 14.66
CA ARG A 599 26.48 21.88 13.23
C ARG A 599 27.75 22.67 12.85
N ASN A 600 28.12 23.66 13.66
CA ASN A 600 29.31 24.46 13.40
C ASN A 600 30.61 23.66 13.62
N ALA A 601 30.61 22.77 14.61
CA ALA A 601 31.71 21.86 14.91
C ALA A 601 31.92 20.85 13.75
N VAL A 602 30.86 20.22 13.25
CA VAL A 602 30.90 19.36 12.05
C VAL A 602 31.44 20.13 10.83
N LYS A 603 30.94 21.33 10.56
CA LYS A 603 31.46 22.18 9.46
C LYS A 603 32.96 22.46 9.60
N LYS A 604 33.42 22.76 10.81
CA LYS A 604 34.84 22.99 11.08
C LYS A 604 35.66 21.72 10.84
N SER A 605 35.17 20.57 11.29
CA SER A 605 35.82 19.26 11.11
C SER A 605 35.95 18.86 9.63
N ILE A 606 34.89 19.06 8.85
CA ILE A 606 34.87 18.79 7.40
C ILE A 606 35.83 19.74 6.65
N ASN A 607 35.83 21.03 7.03
CA ASN A 607 36.73 22.01 6.42
C ASN A 607 38.22 21.75 6.76
N GLN A 608 38.51 21.13 7.91
CA GLN A 608 39.88 20.77 8.32
C GLN A 608 40.38 19.47 7.66
N THR A 609 39.49 18.60 7.21
CA THR A 609 39.82 17.31 6.56
C THR A 609 39.90 17.42 5.02
N GLY A 610 39.55 18.57 4.44
CA GLY A 610 39.72 18.85 3.00
C GLY A 610 38.72 18.17 2.05
N VAL A 611 37.73 17.44 2.58
CA VAL A 611 36.88 16.53 1.76
C VAL A 611 35.75 17.24 1.01
N MET A 612 35.32 18.45 1.39
CA MET A 612 34.35 19.22 0.60
C MET A 612 34.25 20.68 1.07
N GLN A 613 34.61 21.64 0.21
CA GLN A 613 34.29 23.06 0.44
C GLN A 613 32.79 23.30 0.21
N LEU A 614 31.95 22.87 1.15
CA LEU A 614 30.51 23.12 1.12
C LEU A 614 30.24 24.60 1.49
N GLN A 615 30.39 25.49 0.50
CA GLN A 615 29.97 26.89 0.60
C GLN A 615 28.44 26.99 0.58
N LEU A 616 27.79 26.67 1.71
CA LEU A 616 26.45 27.17 1.98
C LEU A 616 26.56 28.66 2.34
N SER A 617 26.38 29.49 1.31
CA SER A 617 26.46 30.95 1.25
C SER A 617 26.14 31.68 2.57
N ARG A 618 27.16 32.39 3.09
CA ARG A 618 26.98 33.58 3.94
C ARG A 618 26.79 34.77 2.98
N ARG A 619 25.55 35.22 2.76
CA ARG A 619 25.34 36.64 2.43
C ARG A 619 25.40 37.43 3.74
N ALA A 620 26.59 37.91 4.06
CA ALA A 620 26.80 39.01 4.98
C ALA A 620 26.91 40.27 4.12
N SER A 621 25.88 41.12 4.14
CA SER A 621 25.99 42.50 3.69
C SER A 621 26.41 43.33 4.90
N THR A 622 27.71 43.61 4.95
CA THR A 622 28.28 44.77 5.63
C THR A 622 27.91 46.03 4.83
N ALA A 623 27.26 46.99 5.46
CA ALA A 623 27.37 48.40 5.10
C ALA A 623 27.32 49.19 6.41
N ASN A 624 28.45 49.85 6.69
CA ASN A 624 28.72 50.65 7.86
C ASN A 624 27.79 51.87 7.92
N GLY A 625 27.36 52.21 9.13
CA GLY A 625 27.02 53.59 9.46
C GLY A 625 28.31 54.42 9.50
N SER A 626 28.25 55.59 8.90
CA SER A 626 29.19 56.69 9.09
C SER A 626 28.47 57.77 9.89
N ASP A 627 29.13 58.16 10.98
CA ASP A 627 29.08 59.44 11.70
C ASP A 627 28.24 60.56 11.06
N TYR A 628 27.19 61.00 11.76
CA TYR A 628 27.00 62.34 12.36
C TYR A 628 25.57 62.47 12.92
#